data_AF-A0A7Y5MEZ5-F1
#
_entry.id   AF-A0A7Y5MEZ5-F1
#
_cell.length_a   1.000
_cell.length_b   1.000
_cell.length_c   1.000
_cell.angle_alpha   90.00
_cell.angle_beta   90.00
_cell.angle_gamma   90.00
#
_symmetry.space_group_name_H-M   'P 1'
#
loop_
_entity.id
_entity.type
_entity.pdbx_description
1 polymer ?
#
loop_
_entity_poly.entity_id
_entity_poly.type
_entity_poly.pdbx_seq_one_letter_code
_entity_poly.pdbx_strand_id
1 'polypeptide(L)'
;MFRSLPCPHLLLFAIAFLASSVAAQQRDVSAAELHRITNEASYEFNNLKMYKDEEAWRGKIVAFSGYIQKTPVIAKTKGEYLQIAGNTANGAVNVVVFLDGPIPTTDNYGNQVPTITPGMDVRVFLQVRSLMNFTSESGVMMNLPTGDALLIFPKDDYSMTHPVWASSALIRRR
;
A
#
# COMPACT_ATOMS: atom_id res chain seq x y z
N MET A 1 70.63 17.16 21.81
CA MET A 1 70.07 16.26 22.84
C MET A 1 68.57 16.55 22.97
N PHE A 2 67.72 15.52 22.84
CA PHE A 2 66.24 15.50 23.00
C PHE A 2 65.43 16.48 22.12
N ARG A 3 64.84 16.11 20.97
CA ARG A 3 63.63 15.26 20.70
C ARG A 3 62.42 15.56 21.60
N SER A 4 61.41 16.25 21.06
CA SER A 4 60.01 15.81 21.09
C SER A 4 59.21 16.43 19.93
N LEU A 5 58.20 15.70 19.49
CA LEU A 5 57.55 15.67 18.17
C LEU A 5 56.42 16.69 17.99
N PRO A 6 55.97 16.94 16.73
CA PRO A 6 54.91 17.88 16.42
C PRO A 6 53.54 17.38 16.88
N CYS A 7 52.72 18.31 17.38
CA CYS A 7 51.32 18.10 17.76
C CYS A 7 50.49 17.81 16.50
N PRO A 8 49.85 16.63 16.37
CA PRO A 8 49.02 16.31 15.21
C PRO A 8 47.56 16.70 15.46
N HIS A 9 46.98 17.34 14.46
CA HIS A 9 45.58 17.27 14.03
C HIS A 9 44.51 16.87 15.08
N LEU A 10 43.88 17.87 15.70
CA LEU A 10 42.48 17.72 16.13
C LEU A 10 41.57 18.31 15.05
N LEU A 11 41.31 17.49 14.03
CA LEU A 11 40.23 17.72 13.09
C LEU A 11 38.93 17.43 13.87
N LEU A 12 38.24 18.48 14.33
CA LEU A 12 36.88 18.38 14.86
C LEU A 12 35.96 17.97 13.71
N PHE A 13 35.76 16.67 13.52
CA PHE A 13 34.66 16.16 12.73
C PHE A 13 33.37 16.47 13.49
N ALA A 14 32.70 17.53 13.08
CA ALA A 14 31.29 17.74 13.36
C ALA A 14 30.53 16.58 12.70
N ILE A 15 30.24 15.53 13.47
CA ILE A 15 29.23 14.54 13.09
C ILE A 15 27.90 15.28 13.20
N ALA A 16 27.49 15.89 12.09
CA ALA A 16 26.09 16.20 11.86
C ALA A 16 25.37 14.85 11.85
N PHE A 17 24.87 14.43 13.00
CA PHE A 17 23.76 13.50 13.05
C PHE A 17 22.63 14.19 12.31
N LEU A 18 22.54 13.92 11.00
CA LEU A 18 21.31 14.02 10.27
C LEU A 18 20.35 13.07 10.99
N ALA A 19 19.65 13.62 11.98
CA ALA A 19 18.41 13.09 12.46
C ALA A 19 17.51 12.98 11.23
N SER A 20 17.56 11.82 10.59
CA SER A 20 16.59 11.39 9.61
C SER A 20 15.32 11.21 10.41
N SER A 21 14.64 12.33 10.64
CA SER A 21 13.29 12.41 11.12
C SER A 21 12.47 11.76 10.01
N VAL A 22 12.37 10.44 10.06
CA VAL A 22 11.30 9.70 9.40
C VAL A 22 10.05 10.15 10.15
N ALA A 23 9.54 11.32 9.75
CA ALA A 23 8.33 11.88 10.30
C ALA A 23 7.25 10.81 10.11
N ALA A 24 6.66 10.40 11.23
CA ALA A 24 5.46 9.58 11.28
C ALA A 24 4.44 10.21 10.32
N GLN A 25 4.33 9.64 9.13
CA GLN A 25 3.48 10.18 8.08
C GLN A 25 2.07 9.69 8.37
N GLN A 26 1.41 10.29 9.36
CA GLN A 26 -0.04 10.28 9.39
C GLN A 26 -0.46 11.08 8.16
N ARG A 27 -0.74 10.34 7.08
CA ARG A 27 -1.05 10.91 5.78
C ARG A 27 -2.42 11.57 5.88
N ASP A 28 -2.44 12.89 6.09
CA ASP A 28 -3.65 13.71 6.20
C ASP A 28 -4.42 13.71 4.87
N VAL A 29 -5.17 12.65 4.59
CA VAL A 29 -6.18 12.65 3.53
C VAL A 29 -7.36 13.47 4.03
N SER A 30 -7.78 14.47 3.25
CA SER A 30 -8.92 15.31 3.66
C SER A 30 -10.20 14.49 3.74
N ALA A 31 -11.08 14.80 4.70
CA ALA A 31 -12.38 14.14 4.83
C ALA A 31 -13.23 14.21 3.54
N ALA A 32 -13.08 15.30 2.77
CA ALA A 32 -13.74 15.45 1.47
C ALA A 32 -13.26 14.41 0.44
N GLU A 33 -11.95 14.15 0.37
CA GLU A 33 -11.40 13.11 -0.53
C GLU A 33 -11.78 11.70 -0.09
N LEU A 34 -11.77 11.43 1.22
CA LEU A 34 -12.26 10.16 1.76
C LEU A 34 -13.71 9.93 1.33
N HIS A 35 -14.58 10.92 1.59
CA HIS A 35 -16.00 10.84 1.23
C HIS A 35 -16.25 10.73 -0.28
N ARG A 36 -15.44 11.42 -1.10
CA ARG A 36 -15.54 11.32 -2.56
C ARG A 36 -15.24 9.90 -3.04
N ILE A 37 -14.11 9.33 -2.62
CA ILE A 37 -13.68 7.99 -3.04
C ILE A 37 -14.66 6.92 -2.56
N THR A 38 -15.11 7.01 -1.30
CA THR A 38 -16.01 6.00 -0.73
C THR A 38 -17.38 6.00 -1.41
N ASN A 39 -17.89 7.16 -1.83
CA ASN A 39 -19.17 7.26 -2.53
C ASN A 39 -19.08 6.89 -4.02
N GLU A 40 -17.96 7.19 -4.69
CA GLU A 40 -17.76 6.82 -6.10
C GLU A 40 -17.49 5.33 -6.29
N ALA A 41 -17.05 4.63 -5.23
CA ALA A 41 -16.66 3.24 -5.32
C ALA A 41 -17.83 2.28 -5.58
N SER A 42 -17.63 1.36 -6.52
CA SER A 42 -18.54 0.22 -6.70
C SER A 42 -18.19 -0.92 -5.74
N TYR A 43 -19.16 -1.35 -4.94
CA TYR A 43 -19.06 -2.50 -4.03
C TYR A 43 -19.46 -3.83 -4.70
N GLU A 44 -19.75 -3.78 -5.99
CA GLU A 44 -20.24 -4.92 -6.76
C GLU A 44 -19.16 -5.77 -7.41
N PHE A 45 -17.90 -5.32 -7.30
CA PHE A 45 -16.76 -5.90 -8.00
C PHE A 45 -16.47 -7.33 -7.56
N ASN A 46 -16.16 -8.20 -8.52
CA ASN A 46 -15.60 -9.53 -8.30
C ASN A 46 -14.80 -9.99 -9.53
N ASN A 47 -13.98 -11.03 -9.39
CA ASN A 47 -13.13 -11.51 -10.47
C ASN A 47 -13.93 -11.96 -11.71
N LEU A 48 -15.08 -12.61 -11.53
CA LEU A 48 -15.89 -13.10 -12.64
C LEU A 48 -16.44 -11.96 -13.51
N LYS A 49 -16.88 -10.86 -12.89
CA LYS A 49 -17.30 -9.65 -13.61
C LYS A 49 -16.15 -9.04 -14.41
N MET A 50 -14.94 -8.99 -13.85
CA MET A 50 -13.74 -8.50 -14.54
C MET A 50 -13.34 -9.41 -15.72
N TYR A 51 -13.38 -10.73 -15.55
CA TYR A 51 -13.03 -11.67 -16.62
C TYR A 51 -14.04 -11.70 -17.77
N LYS A 52 -15.30 -11.35 -17.50
CA LYS A 52 -16.35 -11.31 -18.51
C LYS A 52 -16.21 -10.08 -19.42
N ASP A 53 -15.89 -8.93 -18.85
CA ASP A 53 -15.81 -7.66 -19.59
C ASP A 53 -14.84 -6.70 -18.87
N GLU A 54 -13.57 -6.74 -19.26
CA GLU A 54 -12.53 -5.90 -18.64
C GLU A 54 -12.76 -4.40 -18.86
N GLU A 55 -13.20 -4.00 -20.06
CA GLU A 55 -13.38 -2.59 -20.43
C GLU A 55 -14.50 -1.93 -19.61
N ALA A 56 -15.54 -2.69 -19.23
CA ALA A 56 -16.57 -2.19 -18.35
C ALA A 56 -16.07 -1.84 -16.93
N TRP A 57 -14.89 -2.31 -16.51
CA TRP A 57 -14.34 -2.06 -15.17
C TRP A 57 -13.11 -1.17 -15.18
N ARG A 58 -12.33 -1.16 -16.26
CA ARG A 58 -11.15 -0.32 -16.42
C ARG A 58 -11.45 1.14 -16.03
N GLY A 59 -10.62 1.68 -15.14
CA GLY A 59 -10.72 3.06 -14.64
C GLY A 59 -11.76 3.30 -13.55
N LYS A 60 -12.64 2.34 -13.23
CA LYS A 60 -13.62 2.49 -12.15
C LYS A 60 -12.96 2.37 -10.78
N ILE A 61 -13.49 3.11 -9.82
CA ILE A 61 -13.16 2.93 -8.41
C ILE A 61 -14.02 1.78 -7.88
N VAL A 62 -13.39 0.81 -7.22
CA VAL A 62 -14.08 -0.33 -6.61
C VAL A 62 -13.66 -0.49 -5.16
N ALA A 63 -14.56 -1.06 -4.36
CA ALA A 63 -14.33 -1.36 -2.97
C ALA A 63 -14.62 -2.84 -2.68
N PHE A 64 -13.71 -3.48 -1.97
CA PHE A 64 -13.91 -4.84 -1.47
C PHE A 64 -13.10 -5.07 -0.19
N SER A 65 -13.50 -6.10 0.54
CA SER A 65 -12.78 -6.57 1.72
C SER A 65 -12.14 -7.93 1.46
N GLY A 66 -10.98 -8.14 2.04
CA GLY A 66 -10.22 -9.38 1.93
C GLY A 66 -9.02 -9.35 2.86
N TYR A 67 -8.23 -10.41 2.84
CA TYR A 67 -6.98 -10.51 3.57
C TYR A 67 -5.79 -10.33 2.63
N ILE A 68 -4.71 -9.77 3.18
CA ILE A 68 -3.44 -9.65 2.48
C ILE A 68 -2.79 -11.03 2.39
N GLN A 69 -2.45 -11.49 1.20
CA GLN A 69 -1.80 -12.78 1.01
C GLN A 69 -0.40 -12.79 1.65
N LYS A 70 -0.10 -13.85 2.42
CA LYS A 70 1.23 -14.08 3.00
C LYS A 70 2.28 -14.38 1.94
N THR A 71 1.85 -15.05 0.88
CA THR A 71 2.67 -15.46 -0.24
C THR A 71 2.04 -14.91 -1.51
N PRO A 72 2.30 -13.64 -1.85
CA PRO A 72 1.72 -13.03 -3.03
C PRO A 72 2.29 -13.66 -4.30
N VAL A 73 1.53 -13.58 -5.40
CA VAL A 73 2.00 -13.93 -6.73
C VAL A 73 3.24 -13.12 -7.10
N ILE A 74 4.10 -13.68 -7.94
CA ILE A 74 5.33 -13.04 -8.41
C ILE A 74 5.03 -12.25 -9.68
N ALA A 75 5.37 -10.96 -9.66
CA ALA A 75 5.26 -10.06 -10.79
C ALA A 75 6.65 -9.56 -11.21
N LYS A 76 6.95 -9.54 -12.51
CA LYS A 76 8.14 -8.85 -13.05
C LYS A 76 7.87 -7.35 -13.16
N THR A 77 7.55 -6.69 -12.05
CA THR A 77 7.27 -5.25 -12.01
C THR A 77 8.21 -4.56 -11.02
N LYS A 78 8.48 -3.26 -11.25
CA LYS A 78 9.38 -2.45 -10.40
C LYS A 78 8.67 -1.79 -9.21
N GLY A 79 7.37 -2.01 -9.02
CA GLY A 79 6.55 -1.34 -8.01
C GLY A 79 6.21 -2.24 -6.83
N GLU A 80 5.94 -1.63 -5.67
CA GLU A 80 5.34 -2.32 -4.54
C GLU A 80 3.89 -2.69 -4.86
N TYR A 81 3.48 -3.89 -4.45
CA TYR A 81 2.11 -4.34 -4.58
C TYR A 81 1.72 -5.28 -3.45
N LEU A 82 0.43 -5.37 -3.21
CA LEU A 82 -0.21 -6.34 -2.34
C LEU A 82 -1.08 -7.26 -3.19
N GLN A 83 -1.18 -8.53 -2.81
CA GLN A 83 -2.26 -9.37 -3.32
C GLN A 83 -3.32 -9.52 -2.24
N ILE A 84 -4.55 -9.12 -2.58
CA ILE A 84 -5.68 -9.15 -1.66
C ILE A 84 -6.65 -10.23 -2.14
N ALA A 85 -6.98 -11.16 -1.25
CA ALA A 85 -7.96 -12.21 -1.54
C ALA A 85 -9.10 -12.20 -0.54
N GLY A 86 -10.30 -12.54 -0.98
CA GLY A 86 -11.48 -12.55 -0.12
C GLY A 86 -12.70 -13.06 -0.86
N ASN A 87 -13.84 -12.98 -0.19
CA ASN A 87 -15.13 -13.29 -0.76
C ASN A 87 -16.09 -12.13 -0.47
N THR A 88 -16.76 -11.65 -1.51
CA THR A 88 -17.81 -10.63 -1.38
C THR A 88 -19.17 -11.29 -1.55
N ALA A 89 -20.25 -10.55 -1.28
CA ALA A 89 -21.60 -11.01 -1.60
C ALA A 89 -21.79 -11.36 -3.09
N ASN A 90 -20.94 -10.80 -3.97
CA ASN A 90 -20.99 -10.99 -5.41
C ASN A 90 -20.05 -12.09 -5.91
N GLY A 91 -19.25 -12.70 -5.04
CA GLY A 91 -18.30 -13.76 -5.37
C GLY A 91 -16.86 -13.46 -4.96
N ALA A 92 -15.96 -14.35 -5.37
CA ALA A 92 -14.56 -14.32 -4.99
C ALA A 92 -13.84 -13.08 -5.54
N VAL A 93 -12.97 -12.52 -4.71
CA VAL A 93 -12.07 -11.43 -5.05
C VAL A 93 -10.63 -11.90 -4.82
N ASN A 94 -9.77 -11.76 -5.83
CA ASN A 94 -8.34 -11.99 -5.76
C ASN A 94 -7.67 -11.00 -6.73
N VAL A 95 -7.06 -9.95 -6.18
CA VAL A 95 -6.63 -8.77 -6.93
C VAL A 95 -5.21 -8.40 -6.53
N VAL A 96 -4.41 -7.99 -7.50
CA VAL A 96 -3.10 -7.37 -7.26
C VAL A 96 -3.26 -5.85 -7.21
N VAL A 97 -2.86 -5.27 -6.11
CA VAL A 97 -3.06 -3.86 -5.78
C VAL A 97 -1.69 -3.18 -5.76
N PHE A 98 -1.43 -2.29 -6.72
CA PHE A 98 -0.19 -1.53 -6.80
C PHE A 98 -0.22 -0.34 -5.85
N LEU A 99 0.92 -0.09 -5.22
CA LEU A 99 1.12 1.02 -4.28
C LEU A 99 2.07 2.04 -4.89
N ASP A 100 1.77 3.34 -4.71
CA ASP A 100 2.61 4.45 -5.17
C ASP A 100 3.55 5.00 -4.09
N GLY A 101 3.59 4.35 -2.93
CA GLY A 101 4.43 4.71 -1.80
C GLY A 101 4.56 3.55 -0.83
N PRO A 102 5.54 3.61 0.08
CA PRO A 102 5.93 2.48 0.90
C PRO A 102 4.79 1.99 1.78
N ILE A 103 4.77 0.68 2.03
CA ILE A 103 3.96 0.07 3.07
C ILE A 103 4.45 0.60 4.44
N PRO A 104 3.59 1.20 5.28
CA PRO A 104 3.99 1.67 6.60
C PRO A 104 4.40 0.48 7.45
N THR A 105 5.60 0.55 8.02
CA THR A 105 6.12 -0.38 9.02
C THR A 105 6.25 0.33 10.36
N THR A 106 6.03 -0.37 11.47
CA THR A 106 6.31 0.15 12.82
C THR A 106 7.72 0.73 12.93
N ASP A 107 7.85 1.92 13.52
CA ASP A 107 9.14 2.40 14.02
C ASP A 107 9.50 1.68 15.33
N ASN A 108 10.80 1.58 15.63
CA ASN A 108 11.30 0.91 16.84
C ASN A 108 10.97 1.67 18.15
N TYR A 109 10.20 2.77 18.10
CA TYR A 109 10.05 3.71 19.21
C TYR A 109 8.66 3.70 19.86
N GLY A 110 7.85 2.68 19.61
CA GLY A 110 6.63 2.41 20.39
C GLY A 110 5.43 3.27 20.01
N ASN A 111 5.52 4.06 18.93
CA ASN A 111 4.34 4.66 18.33
C ASN A 111 3.61 3.57 17.52
N GLN A 112 2.41 3.21 17.97
CA GLN A 112 1.53 2.26 17.31
C GLN A 112 1.00 2.85 15.99
N VAL A 113 1.85 2.92 14.97
CA VAL A 113 1.41 3.24 13.61
C VAL A 113 0.70 2.00 13.05
N PRO A 114 -0.57 2.10 12.62
CA PRO A 114 -1.29 0.98 12.02
C PRO A 114 -0.48 0.44 10.83
N THR A 115 -0.01 -0.80 10.98
CA THR A 115 0.89 -1.44 10.00
C THR A 115 0.10 -2.39 9.13
N ILE A 116 0.32 -2.32 7.82
CA ILE A 116 -0.16 -3.30 6.87
C ILE A 116 0.73 -4.54 7.00
N THR A 117 0.15 -5.65 7.45
CA THR A 117 0.86 -6.91 7.68
C THR A 117 0.27 -8.04 6.83
N PRO A 118 1.07 -8.95 6.26
CA PRO A 118 0.54 -10.10 5.56
C PRO A 118 -0.40 -10.94 6.46
N GLY A 119 -1.57 -11.32 5.94
CA GLY A 119 -2.65 -11.98 6.68
C GLY A 119 -3.67 -11.03 7.33
N MET A 120 -3.42 -9.71 7.33
CA MET A 120 -4.36 -8.73 7.86
C MET A 120 -5.62 -8.65 6.99
N ASP A 121 -6.78 -8.59 7.65
CA ASP A 121 -8.08 -8.30 7.06
C ASP A 121 -8.21 -6.79 6.79
N VAL A 122 -8.44 -6.42 5.53
CA VAL A 122 -8.50 -5.03 5.07
C VAL A 122 -9.72 -4.78 4.20
N ARG A 123 -10.09 -3.51 4.09
CA ARG A 123 -10.95 -2.98 3.03
C ARG A 123 -10.10 -2.10 2.12
N VAL A 124 -10.18 -2.34 0.82
CA VAL A 124 -9.39 -1.63 -0.18
C VAL A 124 -10.31 -0.87 -1.12
N PHE A 125 -9.96 0.39 -1.35
CA PHE A 125 -10.49 1.22 -2.43
C PHE A 125 -9.40 1.37 -3.47
N LEU A 126 -9.68 0.96 -4.70
CA LEU A 126 -8.71 1.00 -5.78
C LEU A 126 -9.34 1.47 -7.09
N GLN A 127 -8.51 2.02 -7.97
CA GLN A 127 -8.88 2.26 -9.35
C GLN A 127 -8.45 1.06 -10.21
N VAL A 128 -9.40 0.42 -10.86
CA VAL A 128 -9.13 -0.79 -11.67
C VAL A 128 -8.29 -0.44 -12.89
N ARG A 129 -7.24 -1.22 -13.15
CA ARG A 129 -6.38 -1.09 -14.33
C ARG A 129 -6.78 -2.07 -15.40
N SER A 130 -6.32 -3.31 -15.27
CA SER A 130 -6.44 -4.33 -16.31
C SER A 130 -6.33 -5.71 -15.69
N LEU A 131 -6.54 -6.74 -16.50
CA LEU A 131 -6.03 -8.07 -16.19
C LEU A 131 -4.52 -8.11 -16.45
N MET A 132 -3.77 -8.83 -15.60
CA MET A 132 -2.34 -9.09 -15.80
C MET A 132 -1.99 -10.53 -15.45
N ASN A 133 -1.02 -11.08 -16.16
CA ASN A 133 -0.49 -12.41 -15.90
C ASN A 133 0.57 -12.36 -14.79
N PHE A 134 0.44 -13.27 -13.84
CA PHE A 134 1.37 -13.48 -12.74
C PHE A 134 1.73 -14.96 -12.64
N THR A 135 2.80 -15.25 -11.92
CA THR A 135 3.23 -16.63 -11.65
C THR A 135 3.25 -16.87 -10.15
N SER A 136 2.63 -17.95 -9.69
CA SER A 136 2.76 -18.38 -8.29
C SER A 136 4.18 -18.88 -8.01
N GLU A 137 4.53 -19.05 -6.74
CA GLU A 137 5.80 -19.70 -6.36
C GLU A 137 5.93 -21.13 -6.92
N SER A 138 4.80 -21.83 -7.09
CA SER A 138 4.74 -23.16 -7.69
C SER A 138 4.86 -23.17 -9.22
N GLY A 139 5.02 -22.01 -9.86
CA GLY A 139 5.16 -21.90 -11.32
C GLY A 139 3.83 -21.88 -12.08
N VAL A 140 2.69 -21.84 -11.39
CA VAL A 140 1.37 -21.77 -12.04
C VAL A 140 1.12 -20.35 -12.53
N MET A 141 0.82 -20.21 -13.82
CA MET A 141 0.40 -18.93 -14.38
C MET A 141 -1.06 -18.63 -14.02
N MET A 142 -1.31 -17.39 -13.62
CA MET A 142 -2.63 -16.90 -13.24
C MET A 142 -2.87 -15.55 -13.89
N ASN A 143 -4.09 -15.31 -14.39
CA ASN A 143 -4.50 -13.99 -14.84
C ASN A 143 -5.34 -13.34 -13.74
N LEU A 144 -4.86 -12.24 -13.15
CA LEU A 144 -5.54 -11.56 -12.04
C LEU A 144 -5.91 -10.13 -12.42
N PRO A 145 -7.05 -9.63 -11.94
CA PRO A 145 -7.34 -8.21 -11.94
C PRO A 145 -6.28 -7.43 -11.17
N THR A 146 -6.01 -6.24 -11.67
CA THR A 146 -5.07 -5.31 -11.07
C THR A 146 -5.67 -3.93 -10.90
N GLY A 147 -5.11 -3.14 -9.99
CA GLY A 147 -5.43 -1.73 -9.90
C GLY A 147 -4.54 -0.97 -8.95
N ASP A 148 -4.71 0.35 -8.94
CA ASP A 148 -3.98 1.27 -8.10
C ASP A 148 -4.72 1.48 -6.78
N ALA A 149 -4.05 1.21 -5.66
CA ALA A 149 -4.61 1.55 -4.36
C ALA A 149 -4.85 3.05 -4.28
N LEU A 150 -6.04 3.43 -3.83
CA LEU A 150 -6.36 4.78 -3.41
C LEU A 150 -6.32 4.86 -1.89
N LEU A 151 -7.04 3.97 -1.21
CA LEU A 151 -7.13 3.90 0.24
C LEU A 151 -7.16 2.44 0.70
N ILE A 152 -6.53 2.16 1.84
CA ILE A 152 -6.61 0.87 2.53
C ILE A 152 -7.00 1.15 3.98
N PHE A 153 -8.02 0.44 4.45
CA PHE A 153 -8.52 0.53 5.82
C PHE A 153 -8.42 -0.82 6.51
N PRO A 154 -8.29 -0.85 7.85
CA PRO A 154 -8.70 -2.00 8.63
C PRO A 154 -10.14 -2.39 8.26
N LYS A 155 -10.44 -3.68 8.19
CA LYS A 155 -11.79 -4.15 7.83
C LYS A 155 -12.87 -3.71 8.83
N ASP A 156 -12.49 -3.49 10.08
CA ASP A 156 -13.34 -3.05 11.20
C ASP A 156 -13.54 -1.53 11.26
N ASP A 157 -12.83 -0.72 10.45
CA ASP A 157 -13.14 0.70 10.27
C ASP A 157 -14.35 0.88 9.35
N TYR A 158 -15.54 0.71 9.93
CA TYR A 158 -16.82 0.90 9.22
C TYR A 158 -17.08 2.36 8.84
N SER A 159 -16.52 3.31 9.59
CA SER A 159 -16.62 4.75 9.34
C SER A 159 -15.74 5.24 8.21
N MET A 160 -14.73 4.45 7.81
CA MET A 160 -13.78 4.79 6.73
C MET A 160 -13.07 6.12 6.97
N THR A 161 -12.71 6.39 8.22
CA THR A 161 -12.12 7.67 8.65
C THR A 161 -10.61 7.57 8.84
N HIS A 162 -10.08 6.38 9.11
CA HIS A 162 -8.68 6.19 9.49
C HIS A 162 -8.01 5.18 8.55
N PRO A 163 -7.61 5.60 7.33
CA PRO A 163 -6.90 4.70 6.43
C PRO A 163 -5.54 4.32 7.03
N VAL A 164 -5.20 3.03 6.96
CA VAL A 164 -3.83 2.54 7.27
C VAL A 164 -2.85 2.87 6.15
N TRP A 165 -3.35 3.09 4.94
CA TRP A 165 -2.53 3.53 3.80
C TRP A 165 -3.38 4.36 2.85
N ALA A 166 -2.77 5.39 2.27
CA ALA A 166 -3.38 6.24 1.26
C ALA A 166 -2.38 6.58 0.16
N SER A 167 -2.85 6.64 -1.08
CA SER A 167 -2.03 7.00 -2.24
C SER A 167 -1.45 8.40 -2.07
N SER A 168 -0.21 8.55 -2.51
CA SER A 168 0.49 9.83 -2.53
C SER A 168 -0.25 10.94 -3.29
N ALA A 169 -1.08 10.58 -4.27
CA ALA A 169 -1.92 11.51 -5.03
C ALA A 169 -3.03 12.15 -4.18
N LEU A 170 -3.44 11.50 -3.09
CA LEU A 170 -4.51 11.97 -2.19
C LEU A 170 -3.99 12.81 -1.03
N ILE A 171 -2.68 12.79 -0.80
CA ILE A 171 -2.04 13.47 0.33
C ILE A 171 -1.74 14.90 -0.10
N ARG A 172 -2.32 15.88 0.61
CA ARG A 172 -1.91 17.27 0.43
C ARG A 172 -0.46 17.41 0.87
N ARG A 173 0.43 17.76 -0.06
CA ARG A 173 1.77 18.25 0.29
C ARG A 173 1.57 19.59 0.99
N ARG A 174 1.80 19.63 2.30
CA ARG A 174 1.91 20.89 3.05
C ARG A 174 3.20 21.61 2.67
#